data_AF-I4F0T7-F1
#
_entry.id   AF-I4F0T7-F1
#
_cell.length_a   1.000
_cell.length_b   1.000
_cell.length_c   1.000
_cell.angle_alpha   90.00
_cell.angle_beta   90.00
_cell.angle_gamma   90.00
#
_symmetry.space_group_name_H-M   'P 1'
#
loop_
_entity.id
_entity.type
_entity.pdbx_description
1 polymer ?
#
loop_
_entity_poly.entity_id
_entity_poly.type
_entity_poly.pdbx_seq_one_letter_code
_entity_poly.pdbx_strand_id
1 'polypeptide(L)'
;MALAAAGGSLSVSWSLWTAFSTSHDVAPRIAVLTILLLVAAVTVTLGGPDDDLDRTGALPWPPRRAAHLLAALIIMVLPLLATLLTGARFGPVGLVVRDAAGLLGLAALSAATIGPARSWFLPLGWTLAAIVFPLSGQAWQEALTWQSQPPGSAAATATASLLAVGGLVGYVVAGPPRCSPAEAAL
;
A
#
# COMPACT_ATOMS: atom_id res chain seq x y z
N MET A 1 12.27 5.10 -11.66
CA MET A 1 11.15 6.04 -11.40
C MET A 1 10.41 5.69 -10.11
N ALA A 2 9.72 4.56 -10.01
CA ALA A 2 8.96 4.19 -8.80
C ALA A 2 9.80 4.09 -7.51
N LEU A 3 10.99 3.49 -7.56
CA LEU A 3 11.91 3.46 -6.41
C LEU A 3 12.37 4.86 -5.98
N ALA A 4 12.64 5.75 -6.95
CA ALA A 4 13.03 7.13 -6.67
C ALA A 4 11.85 7.96 -6.13
N ALA A 5 10.63 7.69 -6.61
CA ALA A 5 9.41 8.31 -6.10
C ALA A 5 9.11 7.84 -4.66
N ALA A 6 9.16 6.54 -4.40
CA ALA A 6 8.97 5.97 -3.07
C ALA A 6 10.05 6.47 -2.08
N GLY A 7 11.32 6.42 -2.48
CA GLY A 7 12.43 6.96 -1.70
C GLY A 7 12.32 8.46 -1.49
N GLY A 8 11.88 9.21 -2.50
CA GLY A 8 11.64 10.65 -2.43
C GLY A 8 10.50 11.01 -1.48
N SER A 9 9.36 10.34 -1.57
CA SER A 9 8.21 10.53 -0.67
C SER A 9 8.59 10.27 0.78
N LEU A 10 9.32 9.18 1.04
CA LEU A 10 9.82 8.88 2.37
C LEU A 10 10.81 9.95 2.85
N SER A 11 11.76 10.35 2.00
CA SER A 11 12.80 11.33 2.35
C SER A 11 12.18 12.69 2.66
N VAL A 12 11.17 13.12 1.90
CA VAL A 12 10.43 14.35 2.14
C VAL A 12 9.65 14.27 3.46
N SER A 13 8.87 13.20 3.68
CA SER A 13 8.14 13.02 4.95
C SER A 13 9.06 12.98 6.16
N TRP A 14 10.19 12.26 6.06
CA TRP A 14 11.19 12.15 7.12
C TRP A 14 11.86 13.50 7.38
N SER A 15 12.33 14.19 6.34
CA SER A 15 12.99 15.49 6.47
C SER A 15 12.07 16.55 7.07
N LEU A 16 10.80 16.61 6.61
CA LEU A 16 9.78 17.49 7.18
C LEU A 16 9.55 17.19 8.65
N TRP A 17 9.43 15.92 9.04
CA TRP A 17 9.23 15.56 10.44
C TRP A 17 10.43 15.95 11.30
N THR A 18 11.65 15.63 10.87
CA THR A 18 12.87 15.97 11.61
C THR A 18 13.12 17.47 11.74
N ALA A 19 12.70 18.26 10.76
CA ALA A 19 12.93 19.70 10.76
C ALA A 19 11.90 20.49 11.59
N PHE A 20 10.65 20.00 11.66
CA PHE A 20 9.53 20.77 12.22
C PHE A 20 8.91 20.17 13.48
N SER A 21 9.24 18.93 13.87
CA SER A 21 8.67 18.28 15.05
C SER A 21 9.64 18.28 16.24
N THR A 22 9.10 18.64 17.42
CA THR A 22 9.78 18.44 18.71
C THR A 22 9.48 17.08 19.33
N SER A 23 8.56 16.31 18.74
CA SER A 23 8.11 15.00 19.24
C SER A 23 8.77 13.84 18.50
N HIS A 24 9.17 12.82 19.24
CA HIS A 24 9.87 11.66 18.67
C HIS A 24 8.93 10.66 17.98
N ASP A 25 7.65 10.65 18.33
CA ASP A 25 6.65 9.75 17.75
C ASP A 25 5.84 10.47 16.68
N VAL A 26 5.87 9.92 15.46
CA VAL A 26 5.08 10.41 14.32
C VAL A 26 3.61 10.17 14.60
N ALA A 27 2.78 11.20 14.42
CA ALA A 27 1.34 11.08 14.60
C ALA A 27 0.78 9.97 13.68
N PRO A 28 -0.12 9.09 14.15
CA PRO A 28 -0.63 7.96 13.36
C PRO A 28 -1.17 8.36 11.98
N ARG A 29 -1.84 9.52 11.91
CA ARG A 29 -2.35 10.09 10.67
C ARG A 29 -1.25 10.38 9.64
N ILE A 30 -0.10 10.90 10.07
CA ILE A 30 1.04 11.18 9.19
C ILE A 30 1.65 9.86 8.70
N ALA A 31 1.79 8.87 9.59
CA ALA A 31 2.30 7.55 9.21
C ALA A 31 1.43 6.88 8.13
N VAL A 32 0.10 6.90 8.31
CA VAL A 32 -0.86 6.36 7.33
C VAL A 32 -0.77 7.08 5.99
N LEU A 33 -0.68 8.42 5.99
CA LEU A 33 -0.53 9.20 4.75
C LEU A 33 0.80 8.92 4.04
N THR A 34 1.90 8.76 4.79
CA THR A 34 3.19 8.35 4.20
C THR A 34 3.09 6.96 3.57
N ILE A 35 2.47 5.99 4.24
CA ILE A 35 2.25 4.65 3.68
C ILE A 35 1.38 4.73 2.41
N LEU A 36 0.30 5.53 2.43
CA LEU A 36 -0.55 5.73 1.25
C LEU A 36 0.23 6.30 0.06
N LEU A 37 1.11 7.29 0.30
CA LEU A 37 1.97 7.85 -0.75
C LEU A 37 2.93 6.81 -1.32
N LEU A 38 3.53 5.98 -0.47
CA LEU A 38 4.39 4.88 -0.90
C LEU A 38 3.62 3.85 -1.75
N VAL A 39 2.42 3.47 -1.31
CA VAL A 39 1.53 2.57 -2.07
C VAL A 39 1.17 3.18 -3.42
N ALA A 40 0.76 4.45 -3.45
CA ALA A 40 0.48 5.15 -4.69
C ALA A 40 1.68 5.16 -5.64
N ALA A 41 2.91 5.37 -5.13
CA ALA A 41 4.12 5.30 -5.95
C ALA A 41 4.40 3.89 -6.50
N VAL A 42 4.03 2.83 -5.76
CA VAL A 42 4.19 1.44 -6.19
C VAL A 42 3.12 1.03 -7.22
N THR A 43 1.92 1.61 -7.19
CA THR A 43 0.82 1.21 -8.10
C THR A 43 1.20 1.22 -9.58
N VAL A 44 2.05 2.16 -10.01
CA VAL A 44 2.53 2.24 -11.40
C VAL A 44 3.36 1.03 -11.83
N THR A 45 3.92 0.28 -10.88
CA THR A 45 4.68 -0.94 -11.13
C THR A 45 3.81 -2.19 -11.18
N LEU A 46 2.51 -2.07 -10.87
CA LEU A 46 1.58 -3.20 -10.92
C LEU A 46 1.11 -3.51 -12.34
N GLY A 47 1.35 -2.61 -13.29
CA GLY A 47 1.22 -2.87 -14.73
C GLY A 47 2.54 -3.38 -15.30
N GLY A 48 2.48 -4.38 -16.19
CA GLY A 48 3.65 -4.98 -16.81
C GLY A 48 3.60 -4.86 -18.33
N PRO A 49 4.73 -4.54 -19.00
CA PRO A 49 4.87 -4.66 -20.45
C PRO A 49 4.88 -6.13 -20.93
N ASP A 50 4.71 -7.07 -20.01
CA ASP A 50 4.88 -8.50 -20.22
C ASP A 50 3.62 -9.21 -20.71
N ASP A 51 2.62 -8.47 -21.21
CA ASP A 51 1.36 -9.03 -21.73
C ASP A 51 1.63 -10.10 -22.81
N ASP A 52 2.68 -9.93 -23.62
CA ASP A 52 3.10 -10.93 -24.62
C ASP A 52 3.76 -12.18 -24.01
N LEU A 53 4.51 -12.03 -22.91
CA LEU A 53 5.11 -13.15 -22.19
C LEU A 53 4.07 -13.91 -21.34
N ASP A 54 3.03 -13.22 -20.87
CA ASP A 54 1.86 -13.84 -20.23
C ASP A 54 1.02 -14.58 -21.27
N ARG A 55 0.82 -13.99 -22.46
CA ARG A 55 0.12 -14.64 -23.58
C ARG A 55 0.76 -15.94 -24.04
N THR A 56 2.09 -16.00 -24.07
CA THR A 56 2.83 -17.17 -24.56
C THR A 56 2.98 -18.28 -23.51
N GLY A 57 2.65 -18.01 -22.24
CA GLY A 57 2.81 -18.98 -21.16
C GLY A 57 4.27 -19.40 -20.91
N ALA A 58 5.24 -18.66 -21.44
CA ALA A 58 6.65 -19.03 -21.40
C ALA A 58 7.24 -18.99 -19.98
N LEU A 59 6.58 -18.30 -19.05
CA LEU A 59 7.01 -18.14 -17.66
C LEU A 59 5.86 -18.39 -16.67
N PRO A 60 6.14 -18.93 -15.48
CA PRO A 60 5.17 -19.01 -14.41
C PRO A 60 4.94 -17.61 -13.81
N TRP A 61 3.84 -16.96 -14.21
CA TRP A 61 3.46 -15.62 -13.78
C TRP A 61 2.93 -15.49 -12.34
N PRO A 62 2.13 -16.43 -11.80
CA PRO A 62 1.62 -16.33 -10.44
C PRO A 62 2.70 -16.11 -9.36
N PRO A 63 3.81 -16.91 -9.30
CA PRO A 63 4.84 -16.70 -8.29
C PRO A 63 5.61 -15.39 -8.49
N ARG A 64 5.76 -14.91 -9.74
CA ARG A 64 6.42 -13.64 -10.04
C ARG A 64 5.59 -12.45 -9.55
N ARG A 65 4.28 -12.48 -9.77
CA ARG A 65 3.35 -11.46 -9.26
C ARG A 65 3.33 -11.42 -7.73
N ALA A 66 3.34 -12.58 -7.08
CA ALA A 66 3.46 -12.66 -5.63
C ALA A 66 4.80 -12.11 -5.13
N ALA A 67 5.92 -12.47 -5.77
CA ALA A 67 7.25 -11.96 -5.44
C ALA A 67 7.35 -10.44 -5.63
N HIS A 68 6.72 -9.89 -6.67
CA HIS A 68 6.65 -8.45 -6.92
C HIS A 68 5.93 -7.70 -5.79
N LEU A 69 4.75 -8.18 -5.37
CA LEU A 69 4.02 -7.59 -4.25
C LEU A 69 4.80 -7.71 -2.93
N LEU A 70 5.46 -8.84 -2.69
CA LEU A 70 6.28 -9.04 -1.50
C LEU A 70 7.49 -8.08 -1.49
N ALA A 71 8.18 -7.94 -2.63
CA ALA A 71 9.29 -7.01 -2.78
C ALA A 71 8.83 -5.57 -2.56
N ALA A 72 7.68 -5.18 -3.13
CA ALA A 72 7.10 -3.86 -2.90
C ALA A 72 6.80 -3.61 -1.43
N LEU A 73 6.19 -4.59 -0.73
CA LEU A 73 5.93 -4.49 0.70
C LEU A 73 7.22 -4.29 1.51
N ILE A 74 8.26 -5.07 1.21
CA ILE A 74 9.58 -4.96 1.86
C ILE A 74 10.19 -3.57 1.64
N ILE A 75 10.14 -3.06 0.40
CA ILE A 75 10.67 -1.74 0.04
C ILE A 75 9.94 -0.61 0.79
N MET A 76 8.65 -0.76 1.06
CA MET A 76 7.89 0.23 1.83
C MET A 76 8.15 0.13 3.34
N VAL A 77 8.17 -1.09 3.87
CA VAL A 77 8.25 -1.34 5.31
C VAL A 77 9.66 -1.12 5.86
N LEU A 78 10.71 -1.66 5.22
CA LEU A 78 12.07 -1.59 5.76
C LEU A 78 12.55 -0.16 6.07
N PRO A 79 12.36 0.83 5.18
CA PRO A 79 12.78 2.19 5.46
C PRO A 79 11.97 2.84 6.60
N LEU A 80 10.67 2.54 6.71
CA LEU A 80 9.84 2.99 7.83
C LEU A 80 10.33 2.37 9.14
N LEU A 81 10.75 1.11 9.15
CA LEU A 81 11.34 0.48 10.33
C LEU A 81 12.71 1.06 10.68
N ALA A 82 13.51 1.46 9.70
CA ALA A 82 14.80 2.11 9.94
C ALA A 82 14.63 3.42 10.73
N THR A 83 13.50 4.11 10.60
CA THR A 83 13.21 5.32 11.39
C THR A 83 13.10 5.05 12.89
N LEU A 84 12.88 3.80 13.33
CA LEU A 84 12.88 3.44 14.76
C LEU A 84 14.25 3.62 15.42
N LEU A 85 15.32 3.59 14.62
CA LEU A 85 16.68 3.89 15.05
C LEU A 85 16.95 5.40 15.15
N THR A 86 15.98 6.24 14.76
CA THR A 86 16.07 7.70 14.77
C THR A 86 15.05 8.31 15.75
N GLY A 87 15.10 9.63 15.94
CA GLY A 87 14.12 10.38 16.72
C GLY A 87 12.78 10.62 16.02
N ALA A 88 12.41 9.83 15.01
CA ALA A 88 11.24 10.04 14.16
C ALA A 88 10.48 8.71 13.94
N ARG A 89 9.96 8.13 15.02
CA ARG A 89 9.40 6.78 15.05
C ARG A 89 8.03 6.75 14.38
N PHE A 90 7.90 6.01 13.29
CA PHE A 90 6.63 5.80 12.57
C PHE A 90 5.69 4.78 13.28
N GLY A 91 5.55 4.89 14.61
CA GLY A 91 4.70 4.03 15.42
C GLY A 91 5.21 2.59 15.59
N PRO A 92 4.42 1.73 16.26
CA PRO A 92 4.75 0.32 16.45
C PRO A 92 4.88 -0.44 15.12
N VAL A 93 5.90 -1.30 15.00
CA VAL A 93 6.17 -2.16 13.83
C VAL A 93 4.91 -2.84 13.30
N GLY A 94 4.09 -3.40 14.20
CA GLY A 94 2.87 -4.12 13.83
C GLY A 94 1.84 -3.25 13.10
N LEU A 95 1.71 -1.96 13.45
CA LEU A 95 0.80 -1.05 12.77
C LEU A 95 1.32 -0.71 11.37
N VAL A 96 2.61 -0.40 11.24
CA VAL A 96 3.24 -0.10 9.95
C VAL A 96 3.06 -1.27 8.97
N VAL A 97 3.34 -2.48 9.42
CA VAL A 97 3.21 -3.69 8.58
C VAL A 97 1.75 -3.94 8.22
N ARG A 98 0.82 -3.83 9.18
CA ARG A 98 -0.62 -3.99 8.94
C ARG A 98 -1.13 -3.00 7.90
N ASP A 99 -0.81 -1.72 8.09
CA ASP A 99 -1.28 -0.62 7.25
C ASP A 99 -0.68 -0.69 5.84
N ALA A 100 0.61 -0.98 5.73
CA ALA A 100 1.26 -1.20 4.44
C ALA A 100 0.69 -2.42 3.71
N ALA A 101 0.51 -3.55 4.39
CA ALA A 101 -0.01 -4.77 3.78
C ALA A 101 -1.47 -4.61 3.32
N GLY A 102 -2.33 -4.02 4.16
CA GLY A 102 -3.74 -3.80 3.82
C GLY A 102 -3.92 -2.81 2.67
N LEU A 103 -3.18 -1.70 2.65
CA LEU A 103 -3.25 -0.72 1.56
C LEU A 103 -2.63 -1.26 0.26
N LEU A 104 -1.52 -2.00 0.33
CA LEU A 104 -0.94 -2.64 -0.85
C LEU A 104 -1.87 -3.70 -1.43
N GLY A 105 -2.51 -4.51 -0.58
CA GLY A 105 -3.52 -5.47 -1.01
C GLY A 105 -4.70 -4.79 -1.69
N LEU A 106 -5.22 -3.71 -1.10
CA LEU A 106 -6.30 -2.93 -1.72
C LEU A 106 -5.88 -2.35 -3.07
N ALA A 107 -4.65 -1.87 -3.20
CA ALA A 107 -4.08 -1.39 -4.46
C ALA A 107 -3.95 -2.53 -5.49
N ALA A 108 -3.47 -3.70 -5.08
CA ALA A 108 -3.34 -4.88 -5.94
C ALA A 108 -4.70 -5.38 -6.44
N LEU A 109 -5.71 -5.41 -5.56
CA LEU A 109 -7.09 -5.74 -5.93
C LEU A 109 -7.66 -4.73 -6.93
N SER A 110 -7.37 -3.45 -6.72
CA SER A 110 -7.79 -2.38 -7.63
C SER A 110 -7.09 -2.50 -8.99
N ALA A 111 -5.79 -2.83 -9.01
CA ALA A 111 -5.06 -3.08 -10.24
C ALA A 111 -5.66 -4.25 -11.03
N ALA A 112 -6.06 -5.33 -10.35
CA ALA A 112 -6.68 -6.49 -10.96
C ALA A 112 -8.11 -6.24 -11.49
N THR A 113 -8.84 -5.29 -10.91
CA THR A 113 -10.27 -5.05 -11.23
C THR A 113 -10.50 -3.87 -12.18
N ILE A 114 -9.81 -2.75 -11.95
CA ILE A 114 -10.02 -1.48 -12.67
C ILE A 114 -8.76 -0.99 -13.40
N GLY A 115 -7.69 -1.77 -13.38
CA GLY A 115 -6.45 -1.49 -14.08
C GLY A 115 -5.38 -0.79 -13.23
N PRO A 116 -4.08 -0.99 -13.54
CA PRO A 116 -2.96 -0.37 -12.81
C PRO A 116 -3.04 1.16 -12.75
N ALA A 117 -3.42 1.82 -13.86
CA ALA A 117 -3.46 3.28 -13.96
C ALA A 117 -4.43 3.95 -12.95
N ARG A 118 -5.46 3.22 -12.51
CA ARG A 118 -6.50 3.71 -11.59
C ARG A 118 -6.44 3.05 -10.21
N SER A 119 -5.47 2.15 -10.01
CA SER A 119 -5.39 1.31 -8.81
C SER A 119 -5.11 2.07 -7.51
N TRP A 120 -4.62 3.31 -7.60
CA TRP A 120 -4.44 4.22 -6.47
C TRP A 120 -5.75 4.79 -5.92
N PHE A 121 -6.83 4.79 -6.71
CA PHE A 121 -8.07 5.50 -6.37
C PHE A 121 -8.76 4.90 -5.14
N LEU A 122 -8.84 3.57 -5.07
CA LEU A 122 -9.51 2.90 -3.96
C LEU A 122 -8.72 2.97 -2.64
N PRO A 123 -7.38 2.76 -2.60
CA PRO A 123 -6.56 3.07 -1.43
C PRO A 123 -6.70 4.51 -0.94
N LEU A 124 -6.70 5.49 -1.86
CA LEU A 124 -6.88 6.90 -1.52
C LEU A 124 -8.27 7.13 -0.94
N GLY A 125 -9.32 6.71 -1.64
CA GLY A 125 -10.71 6.90 -1.22
C GLY A 125 -11.00 6.28 0.14
N TRP A 126 -10.51 5.05 0.39
CA TRP A 126 -10.66 4.40 1.68
C TRP A 126 -9.95 5.18 2.80
N THR A 127 -8.71 5.60 2.55
CA THR A 127 -7.92 6.34 3.54
C THR A 127 -8.55 7.69 3.88
N LEU A 128 -9.07 8.40 2.88
CA LEU A 128 -9.80 9.65 3.10
C LEU A 128 -11.08 9.43 3.90
N ALA A 129 -11.84 8.38 3.60
CA ALA A 129 -13.00 8.01 4.40
C ALA A 129 -12.61 7.69 5.85
N ALA A 130 -11.56 6.88 6.06
CA ALA A 130 -11.05 6.55 7.40
C ALA A 130 -10.63 7.78 8.22
N ILE A 131 -10.15 8.83 7.56
CA ILE A 131 -9.69 10.09 8.17
C ILE A 131 -10.86 11.00 8.60
N VAL A 132 -11.95 11.01 7.82
CA VAL A 132 -13.12 11.88 8.04
C VAL A 132 -14.09 11.27 9.04
N PHE A 133 -14.21 9.94 9.07
CA PHE A 133 -15.14 9.26 9.97
C PHE A 133 -14.59 9.17 11.40
N PRO A 134 -15.45 9.31 12.42
CA PRO A 134 -15.04 9.26 13.81
C PRO A 134 -14.65 7.85 14.23
N LEU A 135 -13.63 7.76 15.10
CA LEU A 135 -13.29 6.54 15.82
C LEU A 135 -14.38 6.24 16.84
N SER A 136 -14.92 5.03 16.80
CA SER A 136 -15.89 4.52 17.78
C SER A 136 -15.58 3.04 18.06
N GLY A 137 -16.15 2.48 19.12
CA GLY A 137 -16.02 1.05 19.44
C GLY A 137 -16.95 0.11 18.66
N GLN A 138 -17.66 0.58 17.63
CA GLN A 138 -18.47 -0.31 16.79
C GLN A 138 -17.59 -1.01 15.76
N ALA A 139 -17.73 -2.33 15.61
CA ALA A 139 -16.86 -3.14 14.77
C ALA A 139 -16.77 -2.68 13.30
N TRP A 140 -17.87 -2.19 12.72
CA TRP A 140 -17.88 -1.69 11.34
C TRP A 140 -17.12 -0.35 11.20
N GLN A 141 -17.13 0.49 12.24
CA GLN A 141 -16.39 1.76 12.27
C GLN A 141 -14.90 1.48 12.48
N GLU A 142 -14.55 0.50 13.32
CA GLU A 142 -13.17 0.03 13.45
C GLU A 142 -12.65 -0.57 12.14
N ALA A 143 -13.48 -1.31 11.42
CA ALA A 143 -13.15 -1.83 10.09
C ALA A 143 -12.96 -0.68 9.07
N LEU A 144 -13.84 0.33 9.05
CA LEU A 144 -13.69 1.48 8.17
C LEU A 144 -12.40 2.28 8.47
N THR A 145 -12.13 2.51 9.74
CA THR A 145 -11.01 3.31 10.24
C THR A 145 -9.78 2.48 10.59
N TRP A 146 -9.67 1.25 10.06
CA TRP A 146 -8.68 0.24 10.49
C TRP A 146 -7.23 0.75 10.57
N GLN A 147 -6.85 1.67 9.69
CA GLN A 147 -5.52 2.31 9.63
C GLN A 147 -5.20 3.17 10.87
N SER A 148 -6.23 3.70 11.52
CA SER A 148 -6.10 4.54 12.73
C SER A 148 -6.36 3.77 14.02
N GLN A 149 -6.69 2.48 13.93
CA GLN A 149 -7.02 1.67 15.10
C GLN A 149 -5.76 1.26 15.88
N PRO A 150 -5.83 1.24 17.22
CA PRO A 150 -4.69 0.92 18.08
C PRO A 150 -4.21 -0.53 17.89
N PRO A 151 -3.00 -0.86 18.39
CA PRO A 151 -2.55 -2.25 18.44
C PRO A 151 -3.56 -3.10 19.23
N GLY A 152 -4.00 -4.22 18.65
CA GLY A 152 -4.93 -5.15 19.29
C GLY A 152 -6.39 -5.07 18.82
N SER A 153 -6.79 -4.10 17.97
CA SER A 153 -8.12 -4.16 17.35
C SER A 153 -8.23 -5.36 16.40
N ALA A 154 -9.11 -6.29 16.76
CA ALA A 154 -9.38 -7.47 15.95
C ALA A 154 -10.03 -7.09 14.61
N ALA A 155 -10.97 -6.14 14.61
CA ALA A 155 -11.63 -5.65 13.40
C ALA A 155 -10.63 -5.01 12.43
N ALA A 156 -9.69 -4.21 12.94
CA ALA A 156 -8.66 -3.60 12.11
C ALA A 156 -7.71 -4.64 11.50
N THR A 157 -7.28 -5.60 12.30
CA THR A 157 -6.37 -6.68 11.86
C THR A 157 -7.05 -7.57 10.83
N ALA A 158 -8.32 -7.93 11.06
CA ALA A 158 -9.11 -8.72 10.12
C ALA A 158 -9.30 -7.97 8.79
N THR A 159 -9.66 -6.68 8.83
CA THR A 159 -9.85 -5.86 7.63
C THR A 159 -8.56 -5.76 6.82
N ALA A 160 -7.45 -5.41 7.46
CA ALA A 160 -6.14 -5.33 6.79
C ALA A 160 -5.73 -6.67 6.18
N SER A 161 -5.92 -7.77 6.91
CA SER A 161 -5.57 -9.12 6.44
C SER A 161 -6.44 -9.56 5.27
N LEU A 162 -7.75 -9.28 5.31
CA LEU A 162 -8.67 -9.58 4.21
C LEU A 162 -8.31 -8.81 2.96
N LEU A 163 -7.98 -7.52 3.08
CA LEU A 163 -7.53 -6.70 1.95
C LEU A 163 -6.17 -7.17 1.41
N ALA A 164 -5.22 -7.49 2.29
CA ALA A 164 -3.90 -8.01 1.93
C ALA A 164 -4.00 -9.34 1.18
N VAL A 165 -4.70 -10.32 1.75
CA VAL A 165 -4.86 -11.66 1.17
C VAL A 165 -5.74 -11.62 -0.07
N GLY A 166 -6.88 -10.91 -0.01
CA GLY A 166 -7.78 -10.78 -1.15
C GLY A 166 -7.13 -10.08 -2.33
N GLY A 167 -6.35 -9.02 -2.08
CA GLY A 167 -5.56 -8.34 -3.09
C GLY A 167 -4.44 -9.19 -3.67
N LEU A 168 -3.70 -9.90 -2.83
CA LEU A 168 -2.67 -10.84 -3.27
C LEU A 168 -3.26 -11.93 -4.16
N VAL A 169 -4.31 -12.61 -3.70
CA VAL A 169 -4.97 -13.69 -4.45
C VAL A 169 -5.54 -13.14 -5.76
N GLY A 170 -6.28 -12.03 -5.71
CA GLY A 170 -6.85 -11.40 -6.90
C GLY A 170 -5.79 -11.03 -7.93
N TYR A 171 -4.71 -10.40 -7.51
CA TYR A 171 -3.62 -10.00 -8.41
C TYR A 171 -2.81 -11.18 -8.95
N VAL A 172 -2.54 -12.19 -8.13
CA VAL A 172 -1.81 -13.40 -8.54
C VAL A 172 -2.60 -14.21 -9.55
N VAL A 173 -3.91 -14.38 -9.33
CA VAL A 173 -4.78 -15.21 -10.18
C VAL A 173 -5.22 -14.47 -11.45
N ALA A 174 -5.74 -13.25 -11.32
CA ALA A 174 -6.31 -12.52 -12.47
C ALA A 174 -5.25 -11.70 -13.22
N GLY A 175 -4.26 -11.13 -12.51
CA GLY A 175 -3.36 -10.12 -13.06
C GLY A 175 -4.07 -8.80 -13.38
N PRO A 176 -3.30 -7.78 -13.81
CA PRO A 176 -3.89 -6.55 -14.32
C PRO A 176 -4.61 -6.80 -15.67
N PRO A 177 -5.73 -6.11 -15.94
CA PRO A 177 -6.35 -6.08 -17.26
C PRO A 177 -5.36 -5.66 -18.34
N ARG A 178 -5.43 -6.32 -19.49
CA ARG A 178 -4.52 -6.11 -20.63
C ARG A 178 -4.68 -4.70 -21.22
N CYS A 179 -3.56 -4.08 -21.60
CA CYS A 179 -3.62 -2.83 -22.34
C CYS A 179 -4.13 -3.11 -23.76
N SER A 180 -5.11 -2.34 -24.24
CA SER A 180 -5.59 -2.54 -25.61
C SER A 180 -4.54 -2.03 -26.62
N PRO A 181 -4.42 -2.62 -27.83
CA PRO A 181 -3.43 -2.17 -28.83
C PRO A 181 -3.54 -0.69 -29.19
N ALA A 182 -4.74 -0.10 -29.06
CA ALA A 182 -5.00 1.32 -29.31
C ALA A 182 -4.42 2.24 -28.21
N GLU A 183 -4.29 1.73 -26.98
CA GLU A 183 -3.79 2.47 -25.82
C GLU A 183 -2.25 2.38 -25.71
N ALA A 184 -1.65 1.34 -26.32
CA ALA A 184 -0.19 1.19 -26.44
C ALA A 184 0.44 2.00 -27.59
N ALA A 185 -0.39 2.57 -28.48
CA ALA A 185 0.06 3.34 -29.66
C ALA A 185 0.05 4.87 -29.44
N LEU A 186 -0.37 5.33 -28.26
CA LEU A 186 -0.37 6.73 -27.82
C LEU A 186 0.86 7.03 -26.96
#